data_AF-A0A7C7RZY3-F1
#
_entry.id   AF-A0A7C7RZY3-F1
#
_cell.length_a   1.000
_cell.length_b   1.000
_cell.length_c   1.000
_cell.angle_alpha   90.00
_cell.angle_beta   90.00
_cell.angle_gamma   90.00
#
_symmetry.space_group_name_H-M   'P 1'
#
loop_
_entity.id
_entity.type
_entity.pdbx_description
1 polymer ?
#
loop_
_entity_poly.entity_id
_entity_poly.type
_entity_poly.pdbx_seq_one_letter_code
_entity_poly.pdbx_strand_id
1 'polypeptide(L)'
;AARRFGAAEIVDPRPYAVGSIKTTYENYPTTGDVLPAMGYGEQQIQELEQTINNADVDLVIIGTPIDLTRVLKIDKPFQRVRYELQEIGQPTLEDLLKQKFGK
;
A
#
# COMPACT_ATOMS: atom_id res chain seq x y z
N ALA A 1 3.38 -9.50 3.16
CA ALA A 1 2.43 -10.04 4.17
C ALA A 1 1.61 -11.19 3.60
N ALA A 2 0.79 -10.98 2.56
CA ALA A 2 -0.05 -12.02 1.94
C ALA A 2 0.68 -13.37 1.75
N ARG A 3 1.82 -13.38 1.06
CA ARG A 3 2.64 -14.60 0.88
C ARG A 3 3.14 -15.21 2.20
N ARG A 4 3.65 -14.38 3.11
CA ARG A 4 4.22 -14.83 4.41
C ARG A 4 3.18 -15.52 5.29
N PHE A 5 1.93 -15.08 5.21
CA PHE A 5 0.82 -15.62 6.01
C PHE A 5 -0.04 -16.62 5.24
N GLY A 6 0.41 -17.08 4.06
CA GLY A 6 -0.23 -18.17 3.33
C GLY A 6 -1.55 -17.79 2.67
N ALA A 7 -1.69 -16.56 2.17
CA ALA A 7 -2.82 -16.23 1.29
C ALA A 7 -2.87 -17.22 0.12
N ALA A 8 -4.04 -17.78 -0.14
CA ALA A 8 -4.23 -18.78 -1.19
C ALA A 8 -3.92 -18.22 -2.59
N GLU A 9 -4.27 -16.96 -2.82
CA GLU A 9 -4.09 -16.26 -4.09
C GLU A 9 -3.80 -14.77 -3.86
N ILE A 10 -3.06 -14.17 -4.80
CA ILE A 10 -2.96 -12.71 -4.95
C ILE A 10 -3.66 -12.38 -6.27
N VAL A 11 -4.81 -11.74 -6.18
CA VAL A 11 -5.62 -11.39 -7.35
C VAL A 11 -5.02 -10.19 -8.07
N ASP A 12 -4.88 -10.27 -9.40
CA ASP A 12 -4.47 -9.13 -10.21
C ASP A 12 -5.57 -8.04 -10.18
N PRO A 13 -5.31 -6.84 -9.64
CA PRO A 13 -6.26 -5.74 -9.60
C PRO A 13 -6.54 -5.08 -10.96
N ARG A 14 -5.71 -5.29 -12.00
CA ARG A 14 -5.82 -4.59 -13.30
C ARG A 14 -7.19 -4.70 -13.97
N PRO A 15 -7.88 -5.85 -13.99
CA PRO A 15 -9.22 -5.95 -14.61
C PRO A 15 -10.28 -5.08 -13.95
N TYR A 16 -10.05 -4.67 -12.70
CA TYR A 16 -10.98 -3.89 -11.89
C TYR A 16 -10.64 -2.40 -11.85
N ALA A 17 -9.46 -2.02 -12.39
CA ALA A 17 -8.94 -0.68 -12.35
C ALA A 17 -9.78 0.28 -13.21
N VAL A 18 -10.13 1.42 -12.62
CA VAL A 18 -10.88 2.50 -13.30
C VAL A 18 -10.05 3.79 -13.37
N GLY A 19 -10.41 4.64 -14.33
CA GLY A 19 -9.85 6.00 -14.43
C GLY A 19 -8.33 6.07 -14.44
N SER A 20 -7.76 6.94 -13.62
CA SER A 20 -6.32 7.19 -13.55
C SER A 20 -5.50 5.99 -13.06
N ILE A 21 -6.12 5.03 -12.37
CA ILE A 21 -5.45 3.80 -11.93
C ILE A 21 -5.15 2.90 -13.14
N LYS A 22 -6.06 2.82 -14.11
CA LYS A 22 -5.81 2.10 -15.36
C LYS A 22 -4.64 2.72 -16.13
N THR A 23 -4.63 4.05 -16.25
CA THR A 23 -3.51 4.79 -16.85
C THR A 23 -2.20 4.59 -16.08
N THR A 24 -2.28 4.44 -14.75
CA THR A 24 -1.09 4.13 -13.93
C THR A 24 -0.50 2.77 -14.31
N TYR A 25 -1.32 1.74 -14.51
CA TYR A 25 -0.81 0.45 -14.99
C TYR A 25 -0.21 0.51 -16.39
N GLU A 26 -0.78 1.32 -17.28
CA GLU A 26 -0.25 1.55 -18.63
C GLU A 26 1.12 2.23 -18.59
N ASN A 27 1.28 3.23 -17.71
CA ASN A 27 2.53 3.95 -17.51
C ASN A 27 3.60 3.11 -16.77
N TYR A 28 3.16 2.19 -15.91
CA TYR A 28 4.03 1.35 -15.08
C TYR A 28 3.65 -0.14 -15.23
N PRO A 29 3.94 -0.76 -16.39
CA PRO A 29 3.50 -2.12 -16.68
C PRO A 29 4.11 -3.18 -15.74
N THR A 30 5.24 -2.86 -15.11
CA THR A 30 5.98 -3.74 -14.19
C THR A 30 5.50 -3.70 -12.74
N THR A 31 4.43 -2.96 -12.42
CA THR A 31 3.88 -2.80 -11.05
C THR A 31 3.56 -4.13 -10.37
N GLY A 32 3.37 -5.22 -11.14
CA GLY A 32 2.98 -6.54 -10.60
C GLY A 32 1.53 -6.53 -10.09
N ASP A 33 1.17 -7.55 -9.30
CA ASP A 33 -0.21 -7.78 -8.87
C ASP A 33 -0.51 -7.02 -7.57
N VAL A 34 -0.34 -5.70 -7.63
CA VAL A 34 -0.64 -4.77 -6.53
C VAL A 34 -1.40 -3.57 -7.04
N LEU A 35 -2.29 -3.03 -6.21
CA LEU A 35 -3.07 -1.84 -6.49
C LEU A 35 -2.28 -0.58 -6.10
N PRO A 36 -1.85 0.26 -7.04
CA PRO A 36 -1.11 1.46 -6.71
C PRO A 36 -2.04 2.52 -6.11
N ALA A 37 -1.73 2.98 -4.90
CA ALA A 37 -2.42 4.10 -4.26
C ALA A 37 -1.77 5.43 -4.67
N MET A 38 -2.12 5.91 -5.87
CA MET A 38 -1.52 7.10 -6.48
C MET A 38 -2.32 8.36 -6.17
N GLY A 39 -1.76 9.22 -5.32
CA GLY A 39 -2.37 10.50 -4.95
C GLY A 39 -3.69 10.35 -4.18
N TYR A 40 -4.17 11.47 -3.64
CA TYR A 40 -5.35 11.51 -2.77
C TYR A 40 -6.24 12.72 -3.09
N GLY A 41 -6.28 13.11 -4.38
CA GLY A 41 -7.32 14.02 -4.86
C GLY A 41 -8.69 13.33 -4.81
N GLU A 42 -9.77 14.10 -4.76
CA GLU A 42 -11.14 13.58 -4.63
C GLU A 42 -11.47 12.50 -5.68
N GLN A 43 -11.12 12.75 -6.94
CA GLN A 43 -11.29 11.78 -8.02
C GLN A 43 -10.45 10.51 -7.80
N GLN A 44 -9.19 10.64 -7.39
CA GLN A 44 -8.30 9.49 -7.18
C GLN A 44 -8.77 8.62 -6.01
N ILE A 45 -9.31 9.24 -4.97
CA ILE A 45 -9.92 8.53 -3.84
C ILE A 45 -11.11 7.71 -4.34
N GLN A 46 -12.04 8.32 -5.09
CA GLN A 46 -13.21 7.63 -5.63
C GLN A 46 -12.83 6.47 -6.58
N GLU A 47 -11.85 6.69 -7.45
CA GLU A 47 -11.35 5.65 -8.36
C GLU A 47 -10.69 4.49 -7.60
N LEU A 48 -9.96 4.78 -6.53
CA LEU A 48 -9.35 3.77 -5.66
C LEU A 48 -10.41 2.96 -4.92
N GLU A 49 -11.42 3.61 -4.33
CA GLU A 49 -12.55 2.94 -3.68
C GLU A 49 -13.31 2.05 -4.66
N GLN A 50 -13.63 2.57 -5.85
CA GLN A 50 -14.35 1.81 -6.87
C GLN A 50 -13.52 0.61 -7.34
N THR A 51 -12.22 0.78 -7.56
CA THR A 51 -11.33 -0.33 -7.96
C THR A 51 -11.30 -1.43 -6.90
N ILE A 52 -11.19 -1.06 -5.61
CA ILE A 52 -11.22 -2.02 -4.49
C ILE A 52 -12.57 -2.73 -4.44
N ASN A 53 -13.68 -1.99 -4.58
CA ASN A 53 -15.03 -2.53 -4.50
C ASN A 53 -15.37 -3.45 -5.69
N ASN A 54 -14.79 -3.21 -6.87
CA ASN A 54 -14.94 -4.09 -8.03
C ASN A 54 -14.13 -5.39 -7.93
N ALA A 55 -13.01 -5.39 -7.21
CA ALA A 55 -12.08 -6.53 -7.17
C ALA A 55 -12.69 -7.78 -6.52
N ASP A 56 -12.69 -8.93 -7.17
CA ASP A 56 -13.22 -10.15 -6.56
C ASP A 56 -12.23 -10.75 -5.54
N VAL A 57 -12.29 -10.25 -4.29
CA VAL A 57 -11.37 -10.60 -3.21
C VAL A 57 -12.09 -10.67 -1.86
N ASP A 58 -11.66 -11.61 -1.02
CA ASP A 58 -12.19 -11.77 0.35
C ASP A 58 -11.56 -10.81 1.38
N LEU A 59 -10.36 -10.28 1.09
CA LEU A 59 -9.58 -9.44 1.99
C LEU A 59 -8.66 -8.47 1.24
N VAL A 60 -8.62 -7.21 1.68
CA VAL A 60 -7.69 -6.18 1.18
C VAL A 60 -6.52 -6.01 2.15
N ILE A 61 -5.28 -6.11 1.65
CA ILE A 61 -4.08 -5.85 2.45
C ILE A 61 -3.55 -4.45 2.15
N ILE A 62 -3.58 -3.57 3.14
CA ILE A 62 -3.08 -2.19 3.02
C ILE A 62 -1.60 -2.17 3.36
N GLY A 63 -0.75 -2.03 2.35
CA GLY A 63 0.71 -1.98 2.47
C GLY A 63 1.30 -0.56 2.50
N THR A 64 0.48 0.48 2.55
CA THR A 64 0.94 1.87 2.58
C THR A 64 1.40 2.30 3.98
N PRO A 65 2.41 3.18 4.12
CA PRO A 65 2.78 3.75 5.42
C PRO A 65 1.63 4.53 6.08
N ILE A 66 0.87 5.26 5.26
CA ILE A 66 -0.28 6.03 5.76
C ILE A 66 -1.46 5.11 6.10
N ASP A 67 -2.38 5.63 6.91
CA ASP A 67 -3.66 4.97 7.13
C ASP A 67 -4.67 5.39 6.06
N LEU A 68 -4.85 4.52 5.07
CA LEU A 68 -5.82 4.74 4.01
C LEU A 68 -7.25 4.92 4.52
N THR A 69 -7.62 4.32 5.66
CA THR A 69 -8.97 4.44 6.23
C THR A 69 -9.31 5.87 6.69
N ARG A 70 -8.31 6.76 6.77
CA ARG A 70 -8.51 8.18 7.06
C ARG A 70 -8.96 9.00 5.86
N VAL A 71 -8.81 8.45 4.65
CA VAL A 71 -9.08 9.17 3.40
C VAL A 71 -10.03 8.42 2.48
N LEU A 72 -10.23 7.11 2.69
CA LEU A 72 -11.11 6.30 1.87
C LEU A 72 -11.91 5.30 2.70
N LYS A 73 -13.08 4.93 2.19
CA LYS A 73 -13.98 3.92 2.73
C LYS A 73 -13.76 2.60 2.00
N ILE A 74 -13.44 1.55 2.75
CA ILE A 74 -13.30 0.18 2.23
C ILE A 74 -14.46 -0.63 2.79
N ASP A 75 -15.35 -1.08 1.90
CA ASP A 75 -16.53 -1.88 2.31
C ASP A 75 -16.19 -3.37 2.49
N LYS A 76 -15.01 -3.80 2.03
CA LYS A 76 -14.51 -5.16 2.16
C LYS A 76 -13.67 -5.33 3.43
N PRO A 77 -13.55 -6.57 3.99
CA PRO A 77 -12.58 -6.83 5.04
C PRO A 77 -11.18 -6.35 4.62
N PHE A 78 -10.47 -5.69 5.54
CA PHE A 78 -9.12 -5.21 5.27
C PHE A 78 -8.19 -5.38 6.46
N GLN A 79 -6.90 -5.51 6.18
CA GLN A 79 -5.85 -5.54 7.20
C GLN A 79 -4.72 -4.60 6.82
N ARG A 80 -4.34 -3.72 7.76
CA ARG A 80 -3.17 -2.86 7.63
C ARG A 80 -1.90 -3.63 8.00
N VAL A 81 -0.90 -3.53 7.15
CA VAL A 81 0.45 -4.06 7.39
C VAL A 81 1.37 -2.88 7.60
N ARG A 82 2.11 -2.91 8.71
CA ARG A 82 3.09 -1.89 9.06
C ARG A 82 4.48 -2.50 8.97
N TYR A 83 5.44 -1.67 8.61
CA TYR A 83 6.85 -1.98 8.74
C TYR A 83 7.48 -0.87 9.59
N GLU A 84 8.48 -1.25 10.36
CA GLU A 84 9.29 -0.32 11.14
C GLU A 84 10.69 -0.32 10.55
N LEU A 85 11.36 0.84 10.62
CA LEU A 85 12.76 0.92 10.25
C LEU A 85 13.56 0.07 11.25
N GLN A 86 14.33 -0.88 10.72
CA GLN A 86 15.31 -1.62 11.49
C GLN A 86 16.69 -1.19 11.02
N GLU A 87 17.45 -0.49 11.86
CA GLU A 87 18.83 -0.15 11.55
C GLU A 87 19.70 -1.41 11.63
N ILE A 88 20.48 -1.66 10.59
CA ILE A 88 21.36 -2.82 10.48
C ILE A 88 22.80 -2.33 10.45
N GLY A 89 23.60 -2.73 11.44
CA GLY A 89 25.01 -2.35 11.56
C GLY A 89 25.28 -1.31 12.65
N GLN A 90 26.55 -0.95 12.81
CA GLN A 90 27.05 -0.02 13.83
C GLN A 90 28.12 0.91 13.22
N PRO A 91 28.21 2.19 13.66
CA PRO A 91 27.32 2.86 14.61
C PRO A 91 25.92 3.16 14.02
N THR A 92 24.90 3.18 14.86
CA THR A 92 23.52 3.56 14.47
C THR A 92 23.40 5.07 14.24
N LEU A 93 22.30 5.51 13.61
CA LEU A 93 22.00 6.94 13.51
C LEU A 93 21.86 7.56 14.91
N GLU A 94 21.23 6.83 15.83
CA GLU A 94 21.11 7.22 17.22
C GLU A 94 22.49 7.42 17.88
N ASP A 95 23.45 6.53 17.64
CA ASP A 95 24.82 6.65 18.17
C ASP A 95 25.53 7.90 17.64
N LEU A 96 25.39 8.19 16.34
CA LEU A 96 25.97 9.39 15.73
C LEU A 96 25.34 10.67 16.28
N LEU A 97 24.03 10.65 16.53
CA LEU A 97 23.32 11.79 17.12
C LEU A 97 23.73 12.00 18.59
N LYS A 98 23.86 10.93 19.38
CA LYS A 98 24.39 10.98 20.76
C LYS A 98 25.81 11.52 20.79
N GLN A 99 26.68 11.03 19.90
CA GLN A 99 28.07 11.48 19.82
C GLN A 99 28.15 12.98 19.49
N LYS A 100 27.32 13.46 18.56
CA LYS A 100 27.38 14.85 18.09
C LYS A 100 26.70 15.85 19.04
N PHE A 101 25.60 15.44 19.67
CA PHE A 101 24.74 16.37 20.42
C PHE A 101 24.68 16.10 21.94
N GLY A 102 25.32 15.04 22.44
CA GLY A 102 25.48 14.78 23.87
C GLY A 102 24.19 14.49 24.64
N LYS A 103 23.11 14.09 23.96
CA LYS A 103 21.89 13.55 24.54
C LYS A 103 21.68 12.14 24.04
#